data_AF-A0A838ICH4-F1
#
_entry.id   AF-A0A838ICH4-F1
#
_cell.length_a   1.000
_cell.length_b   1.000
_cell.length_c   1.000
_cell.angle_alpha   90.00
_cell.angle_beta   90.00
_cell.angle_gamma   90.00
#
_symmetry.space_group_name_H-M   'P 1'
#
loop_
_entity.id
_entity.type
_entity.pdbx_description
1 polymer ?
#
loop_
_entity_poly.entity_id
_entity_poly.type
_entity_poly.pdbx_seq_one_letter_code
_entity_poly.pdbx_strand_id
1 'polypeptide(L)'
;MAGLLAIAVLAGCSEAEVASPVEAGDQRPAVAAAAPGSIVIGRSARGRPIRAVRIGSPRARIKVLVVGSLHGNEPAGRSIVRRLRRSRPPRGTALWLIEDANPDGSAAGTRHNTRGVDLNRNFPDAWRADGRPFDTYHSGTAPLSEPESQAVAAFVRRVRPRVTLWYHQALEIVVKSAGDPSLQRLYSRRSGLPWRTHQPLNGTATGWQNATFPGDTAFVVELPRGAPSRGVVRRNTHAALAVARAIAPQPEVNRPIPFAARRKEEMRAYARRHYGIDDFRLRRPRVIVQHYTVTDSFEPVFRTFANDVPDVELGELPGVCAHYVIDRDGTVYRLVPTRIMCRHTVGLNWTAIGIEHVGQSDAQVLGSPRQMQASLRLTRMLQGRHGIATRNVIGHAESLSSPFHRERVARLRRQTHGDLGRASMDRYRRLLRRLP
;
A
#
# COMPACT_ATOMS: atom_id res chain seq x y z
N MET A 1 27.07 -25.49 26.70
CA MET A 1 26.69 -25.95 25.36
C MET A 1 25.23 -26.35 25.38
N ALA A 2 24.35 -25.58 24.76
CA ALA A 2 22.92 -25.89 24.66
C ALA A 2 22.59 -26.08 23.17
N GLY A 3 22.13 -27.29 22.83
CA GLY A 3 21.90 -27.72 21.46
C GLY A 3 20.78 -26.94 20.77
N LEU A 4 21.01 -26.60 19.50
CA LEU A 4 19.96 -26.24 18.57
C LEU A 4 19.09 -27.48 18.33
N LEU A 5 17.82 -27.44 18.76
CA LEU A 5 16.78 -28.25 18.12
C LEU A 5 16.06 -27.36 17.11
N ALA A 6 16.46 -27.49 15.85
CA ALA A 6 15.61 -27.19 14.73
C ALA A 6 14.44 -28.19 14.74
N ILE A 7 13.24 -27.72 14.44
CA ILE A 7 12.08 -28.58 14.22
C ILE A 7 12.45 -29.55 13.10
N ALA A 8 12.54 -30.84 13.42
CA ALA A 8 12.56 -31.93 12.46
C ALA A 8 11.27 -32.72 12.68
N VAL A 9 10.32 -32.60 11.76
CA VAL A 9 9.13 -33.44 11.76
C VAL A 9 9.49 -34.73 11.03
N LEU A 10 9.65 -35.83 11.78
CA LEU A 10 9.66 -37.18 11.22
C LEU A 10 8.24 -37.50 10.73
N ALA A 11 8.07 -37.56 9.41
CA ALA A 11 6.88 -38.10 8.78
C ALA A 11 6.93 -39.63 8.84
N GLY A 12 6.10 -40.22 9.70
CA GLY A 12 5.78 -41.65 9.62
C GLY A 12 4.79 -41.90 8.50
N CYS A 13 5.19 -42.69 7.50
CA CYS A 13 4.32 -43.20 6.45
C CYS A 13 3.37 -44.26 7.02
N SER A 14 2.07 -44.07 6.87
CA SER A 14 1.12 -45.17 6.72
C SER A 14 0.07 -44.76 5.71
N GLU A 15 0.10 -45.42 4.56
CA GLU A 15 -0.91 -45.32 3.51
C GLU A 15 -2.22 -45.94 4.02
N ALA A 16 -3.29 -45.15 3.96
CA ALA A 16 -4.64 -45.68 3.92
C ALA A 16 -5.38 -44.83 2.88
N GLU A 17 -5.58 -45.42 1.70
CA GLU A 17 -6.43 -44.89 0.65
C GLU A 17 -7.86 -44.75 1.16
N VAL A 18 -8.39 -43.54 1.09
CA VAL A 18 -9.83 -43.31 1.16
C VAL A 18 -10.22 -42.46 -0.03
N ALA A 19 -11.04 -43.06 -0.90
CA ALA A 19 -11.52 -42.51 -2.15
C ALA A 19 -12.19 -41.14 -1.97
N SER A 20 -11.86 -40.22 -2.88
CA SER A 20 -12.44 -38.88 -2.98
C SER A 20 -13.77 -38.90 -3.75
N PRO A 21 -14.82 -38.21 -3.29
CA PRO A 21 -15.87 -37.75 -4.19
C PRO A 21 -15.38 -36.47 -4.88
N VAL A 22 -15.33 -36.55 -6.21
CA VAL A 22 -15.16 -35.40 -7.10
C VAL A 22 -16.46 -34.61 -7.10
N GLU A 23 -16.46 -33.39 -6.55
CA GLU A 23 -17.55 -32.43 -6.79
C GLU A 23 -17.04 -31.06 -7.27
N ALA A 24 -17.49 -30.77 -8.50
CA ALA A 24 -17.74 -29.49 -9.16
C ALA A 24 -16.88 -28.28 -8.76
N GLY A 25 -15.98 -27.90 -9.67
CA GLY A 25 -15.23 -26.65 -9.61
C GLY A 25 -16.14 -25.43 -9.57
N ASP A 26 -16.03 -24.65 -8.50
CA ASP A 26 -16.52 -23.27 -8.41
C ASP A 26 -15.69 -22.38 -9.34
N GLN A 27 -16.05 -22.37 -10.63
CA GLN A 27 -15.59 -21.36 -11.57
C GLN A 27 -16.24 -20.03 -11.18
N ARG A 28 -15.62 -19.32 -10.22
CA ARG A 28 -15.97 -17.93 -9.96
C ARG A 28 -15.83 -17.13 -11.25
N PRO A 29 -16.89 -16.48 -11.75
CA PRO A 29 -16.82 -15.73 -12.98
C PRO A 29 -15.77 -14.63 -12.82
N ALA A 30 -14.88 -14.52 -13.82
CA ALA A 30 -13.93 -13.43 -13.92
C ALA A 30 -14.72 -12.12 -13.83
N VAL A 31 -14.54 -11.38 -12.73
CA VAL A 31 -15.22 -10.09 -12.51
C VAL A 31 -14.94 -9.19 -13.71
N ALA A 32 -15.95 -9.03 -14.57
CA ALA A 32 -15.91 -8.10 -15.68
C ALA A 32 -15.55 -6.72 -15.13
N ALA A 33 -14.58 -6.06 -15.78
CA ALA A 33 -14.20 -4.71 -15.39
C ALA A 33 -15.44 -3.80 -15.50
N ALA A 34 -15.97 -3.37 -14.36
CA ALA A 34 -17.10 -2.44 -14.33
C ALA A 34 -16.80 -1.25 -15.26
N ALA A 35 -17.77 -0.89 -16.11
CA ALA A 35 -17.61 0.17 -17.09
C ALA A 35 -17.08 1.47 -16.45
N PRO A 36 -16.26 2.26 -17.15
CA PRO A 36 -15.72 3.50 -16.61
C PRO A 36 -16.85 4.45 -16.20
N GLY A 37 -16.91 4.83 -14.93
CA GLY A 37 -17.86 5.85 -14.46
C GLY A 37 -17.35 7.23 -14.83
N SER A 38 -18.03 7.92 -15.76
CA SER A 38 -17.73 9.32 -16.12
C SER A 38 -18.66 10.25 -15.37
N ILE A 39 -18.12 11.28 -14.72
CA ILE A 39 -18.90 12.31 -14.02
C ILE A 39 -18.41 13.69 -14.41
N VAL A 40 -19.33 14.66 -14.48
CA VAL A 40 -18.99 16.08 -14.54
C VAL A 40 -18.68 16.54 -13.12
N ILE A 41 -17.48 17.06 -12.89
CA ILE A 41 -17.03 17.52 -11.57
C ILE A 41 -17.20 19.03 -11.39
N GLY A 42 -17.47 19.74 -12.47
CA GLY A 42 -17.70 21.18 -12.52
C GLY A 42 -17.75 21.66 -13.96
N ARG A 43 -17.81 22.97 -14.14
CA ARG A 43 -17.76 23.63 -15.44
C ARG A 43 -16.73 24.75 -15.40
N SER A 44 -16.09 24.99 -16.54
CA SER A 44 -15.16 26.10 -16.72
C SER A 44 -15.88 27.46 -16.75
N ALA A 45 -15.13 28.56 -16.81
CA ALA A 45 -15.69 29.91 -16.85
C ALA A 45 -16.65 30.15 -18.05
N ARG A 46 -16.43 29.50 -19.20
CA ARG A 46 -17.35 29.49 -20.36
C ARG A 46 -18.34 28.32 -20.37
N GLY A 47 -18.51 27.63 -19.25
CA GLY A 47 -19.50 26.56 -19.08
C GLY A 47 -19.12 25.19 -19.66
N ARG A 48 -17.90 25.00 -20.18
CA ARG A 48 -17.45 23.68 -20.69
C ARG A 48 -17.34 22.67 -19.56
N PRO A 49 -17.84 21.43 -19.72
CA PRO A 49 -17.82 20.45 -18.65
C PRO A 49 -16.40 19.96 -18.35
N ILE A 50 -16.01 20.00 -17.08
CA ILE A 50 -14.80 19.36 -16.57
C ILE A 50 -15.19 17.95 -16.13
N ARG A 51 -14.57 16.93 -16.71
CA ARG A 51 -14.98 15.53 -16.52
C ARG A 51 -13.89 14.73 -15.81
N ALA A 52 -14.33 13.89 -14.88
CA ALA A 52 -13.49 12.87 -14.26
C ALA A 52 -14.01 11.48 -14.65
N VAL A 53 -13.11 10.60 -15.07
CA VAL A 53 -13.42 9.21 -15.42
C VAL A 53 -12.76 8.28 -14.41
N ARG A 54 -13.55 7.40 -13.79
CA ARG A 54 -13.04 6.31 -12.96
C ARG A 54 -12.77 5.08 -13.82
N ILE A 55 -11.60 4.48 -13.65
CA ILE A 55 -11.30 3.12 -14.08
C ILE A 55 -10.94 2.24 -12.89
N GLY A 56 -11.32 0.97 -12.94
CA GLY A 56 -11.23 0.05 -11.82
C GLY A 56 -12.49 0.06 -10.93
N SER A 57 -12.42 -0.69 -9.82
CA SER A 57 -13.59 -0.95 -8.98
C SER A 57 -14.10 0.33 -8.28
N PRO A 58 -15.42 0.60 -8.27
CA PRO A 58 -16.00 1.67 -7.45
C PRO A 58 -15.72 1.49 -5.94
N ARG A 59 -15.50 0.25 -5.50
CA ARG A 59 -15.23 -0.12 -4.10
C ARG A 59 -13.73 -0.10 -3.76
N ALA A 60 -12.87 0.33 -4.69
CA ALA A 60 -11.44 0.41 -4.43
C ALA A 60 -11.16 1.39 -3.28
N ARG A 61 -10.47 0.89 -2.25
CA ARG A 61 -10.10 1.69 -1.07
C ARG A 61 -8.99 2.69 -1.39
N ILE A 62 -8.08 2.31 -2.30
CA ILE A 62 -6.96 3.16 -2.72
C ILE A 62 -7.31 3.80 -4.06
N LYS A 63 -7.21 5.12 -4.11
CA LYS A 63 -7.52 5.92 -5.30
C LYS A 63 -6.28 6.70 -5.72
N VAL A 64 -5.99 6.70 -7.01
CA VAL A 64 -4.98 7.58 -7.62
C VAL A 64 -5.68 8.56 -8.52
N LEU A 65 -5.36 9.85 -8.40
CA LEU A 65 -5.84 10.87 -9.32
C LEU A 65 -4.73 11.18 -10.33
N VAL A 66 -5.09 11.31 -11.60
CA VAL A 66 -4.20 11.74 -12.67
C VAL A 66 -4.85 12.90 -13.40
N VAL A 67 -4.18 14.05 -13.42
CA VAL A 67 -4.63 15.27 -14.10
C VAL A 67 -3.74 15.49 -15.32
N GLY A 68 -4.34 15.48 -16.51
CA GLY A 68 -3.64 15.50 -17.79
C GLY A 68 -3.21 16.89 -18.26
N SER A 69 -3.93 17.93 -17.84
CA SER A 69 -3.60 19.32 -18.15
C SER A 69 -4.31 20.23 -17.15
N LEU A 70 -3.57 21.24 -16.67
CA LEU A 70 -4.07 22.37 -15.90
C LEU A 70 -3.80 23.70 -16.62
N HIS A 71 -2.67 23.79 -17.34
CA HIS A 71 -2.43 24.84 -18.33
C HIS A 71 -2.86 24.36 -19.72
N GLY A 72 -3.68 25.16 -20.41
CA GLY A 72 -4.31 24.75 -21.67
C GLY A 72 -3.35 24.56 -22.84
N ASN A 73 -2.19 25.21 -22.81
CA ASN A 73 -1.12 25.06 -23.80
C ASN A 73 -0.15 23.90 -23.50
N GLU A 74 -0.43 23.06 -22.50
CA GLU A 74 0.39 21.90 -22.12
C GLU A 74 -0.38 20.58 -22.38
N PRO A 75 -0.64 20.20 -23.66
CA PRO A 75 -1.57 19.13 -23.99
C PRO A 75 -1.01 17.71 -23.83
N ALA A 76 0.28 17.53 -23.55
CA ALA A 76 0.93 16.21 -23.60
C ALA A 76 0.36 15.22 -22.58
N GLY A 77 0.06 15.68 -21.36
CA GLY A 77 -0.48 14.82 -20.31
C GLY A 77 -1.86 14.24 -20.63
N ARG A 78 -2.66 14.94 -21.45
CA ARG A 78 -3.96 14.46 -21.95
C ARG A 78 -3.81 13.15 -22.74
N SER A 79 -2.74 13.00 -23.51
CA SER A 79 -2.46 11.78 -24.27
C SER A 79 -2.15 10.59 -23.35
N ILE A 80 -1.50 10.84 -22.21
CA ILE A 80 -1.25 9.81 -21.18
C ILE A 80 -2.56 9.41 -20.50
N VAL A 81 -3.40 10.39 -20.14
CA VAL A 81 -4.72 10.13 -19.55
C VAL A 81 -5.60 9.27 -20.48
N ARG A 82 -5.65 9.60 -21.78
CA ARG A 82 -6.38 8.79 -22.78
C ARG A 82 -5.89 7.35 -22.85
N ARG A 83 -4.58 7.12 -22.76
CA ARG A 83 -4.00 5.77 -22.71
C ARG A 83 -4.32 5.06 -21.40
N LEU A 84 -4.25 5.76 -20.26
CA LEU A 84 -4.61 5.22 -18.96
C LEU A 84 -6.08 4.77 -18.92
N ARG A 85 -7.01 5.48 -19.58
CA ARG A 85 -8.43 5.11 -19.67
C ARG A 85 -8.66 3.70 -20.24
N ARG A 86 -7.72 3.17 -21.03
CA ARG A 86 -7.76 1.82 -21.62
C ARG A 86 -6.96 0.79 -20.80
N SER A 87 -6.38 1.20 -19.69
CA SER A 87 -5.54 0.34 -18.83
C SER A 87 -6.38 -0.37 -17.76
N ARG A 88 -5.82 -1.44 -17.19
CA ARG A 88 -6.37 -2.13 -16.02
C ARG A 88 -5.61 -1.70 -14.76
N PRO A 89 -6.24 -0.94 -13.84
CA PRO A 89 -5.61 -0.60 -12.57
C PRO A 89 -5.29 -1.86 -11.74
N PRO A 90 -4.26 -1.83 -10.90
CA PRO A 90 -3.95 -2.91 -9.97
C PRO A 90 -5.15 -3.24 -9.07
N ARG A 91 -5.33 -4.53 -8.72
CA ARG A 91 -6.40 -4.98 -7.82
C ARG A 91 -6.43 -4.15 -6.54
N GLY A 92 -7.62 -3.75 -6.12
CA GLY A 92 -7.84 -2.91 -4.94
C GLY A 92 -7.55 -1.42 -5.13
N THR A 93 -7.17 -0.98 -6.34
CA THR A 93 -7.02 0.43 -6.70
C THR A 93 -8.02 0.87 -7.77
N ALA A 94 -8.33 2.16 -7.78
CA ALA A 94 -9.02 2.84 -8.87
C ALA A 94 -8.21 4.06 -9.32
N LEU A 95 -8.19 4.32 -10.62
CA LEU A 95 -7.66 5.58 -11.15
C LEU A 95 -8.83 6.50 -11.45
N TRP A 96 -8.77 7.72 -10.94
CA TRP A 96 -9.59 8.84 -11.37
C TRP A 96 -8.77 9.69 -12.34
N LEU A 97 -9.35 9.95 -13.50
CA LEU A 97 -8.67 10.57 -14.61
C LEU A 97 -9.38 11.87 -14.98
N ILE A 98 -8.72 13.00 -14.81
CA ILE A 98 -9.16 14.29 -15.36
C ILE A 98 -8.28 14.54 -16.57
N GLU A 99 -8.85 14.41 -17.77
CA GLU A 99 -8.07 14.63 -18.99
C GLU A 99 -7.66 16.09 -19.11
N ASP A 100 -8.58 17.01 -18.85
CA ASP A 100 -8.42 18.45 -19.04
C ASP A 100 -9.15 19.20 -17.93
N ALA A 101 -8.40 19.86 -17.06
CA ALA A 101 -8.95 20.70 -15.98
C ALA A 101 -9.20 22.14 -16.43
N ASN A 102 -8.68 22.54 -17.59
CA ASN A 102 -8.81 23.88 -18.15
C ASN A 102 -9.30 23.79 -19.61
N PRO A 103 -10.52 23.28 -19.85
CA PRO A 103 -11.01 23.07 -21.21
C PRO A 103 -11.16 24.39 -21.99
N ASP A 104 -11.27 25.52 -21.29
CA ASP A 104 -11.31 26.85 -21.89
C ASP A 104 -9.95 27.30 -22.40
N GLY A 105 -8.91 27.22 -21.57
CA GLY A 105 -7.54 27.50 -21.99
C GLY A 105 -7.05 26.52 -23.05
N SER A 106 -7.42 25.25 -22.94
CA SER A 106 -7.09 24.22 -23.94
C SER A 106 -7.70 24.50 -25.31
N ALA A 107 -8.95 25.01 -25.35
CA ALA A 107 -9.59 25.43 -26.60
C ALA A 107 -8.95 26.69 -27.19
N ALA A 108 -8.38 27.56 -26.35
CA ALA A 108 -7.69 28.78 -26.78
C ALA A 108 -6.18 28.60 -27.01
N GLY A 109 -5.60 27.44 -26.64
CA GLY A 109 -4.15 27.23 -26.66
C GLY A 109 -3.38 28.12 -25.69
N THR A 110 -3.98 28.53 -24.56
CA THR A 110 -3.39 29.45 -23.58
C THR A 110 -2.95 28.73 -22.31
N ARG A 111 -1.92 29.27 -21.63
CA ARG A 111 -1.53 28.81 -20.29
C ARG A 111 -2.68 28.99 -19.30
N HIS A 112 -3.23 30.19 -19.29
CA HIS A 112 -4.30 30.64 -18.41
C HIS A 112 -5.67 30.07 -18.79
N ASN A 113 -6.65 30.21 -17.89
CA ASN A 113 -8.06 30.11 -18.29
C ASN A 113 -8.52 31.38 -19.04
N THR A 114 -9.80 31.49 -19.40
CA THR A 114 -10.32 32.64 -20.16
C THR A 114 -10.35 33.96 -19.40
N ARG A 115 -10.19 33.93 -18.06
CA ARG A 115 -10.08 35.15 -17.24
C ARG A 115 -8.62 35.58 -17.04
N GLY A 116 -7.68 34.93 -17.72
CA GLY A 116 -6.25 35.26 -17.62
C GLY A 116 -5.60 34.78 -16.33
N VAL A 117 -6.23 33.86 -15.58
CA VAL A 117 -5.67 33.31 -14.33
C VAL A 117 -4.84 32.06 -14.60
N ASP A 118 -3.65 31.98 -13.99
CA ASP A 118 -2.87 30.76 -13.88
C ASP A 118 -3.53 29.88 -12.80
N LEU A 119 -4.26 28.86 -13.25
CA LEU A 119 -4.94 27.94 -12.34
C LEU A 119 -3.99 27.27 -11.36
N ASN A 120 -2.71 27.07 -11.72
CA ASN A 120 -1.70 26.50 -10.83
C ASN A 120 -1.03 27.55 -9.92
N ARG A 121 -1.61 28.74 -9.82
CA ARG A 121 -1.35 29.75 -8.77
C ARG A 121 -2.59 30.05 -7.93
N ASN A 122 -3.71 29.41 -8.23
CA ASN A 122 -5.03 29.73 -7.67
C ASN A 122 -5.46 28.81 -6.52
N PHE A 123 -4.60 27.94 -5.98
CA PHE A 123 -4.95 27.02 -4.88
C PHE A 123 -4.59 27.56 -3.49
N PRO A 124 -5.29 27.15 -2.41
CA PRO A 124 -5.18 27.77 -1.09
C PRO A 124 -4.03 27.17 -0.25
N ASP A 125 -2.80 27.35 -0.72
CA ASP A 125 -1.57 27.08 0.05
C ASP A 125 -0.48 28.05 -0.36
N ALA A 126 0.05 28.78 0.63
CA ALA A 126 0.94 29.91 0.43
C ALA A 126 0.44 30.91 -0.65
N TRP A 127 -0.87 30.97 -0.91
CA TRP A 127 -1.44 31.80 -1.96
C TRP A 127 -1.15 33.28 -1.71
N ARG A 128 -0.83 34.02 -2.77
CA ARG A 128 -0.62 35.46 -2.75
C ARG A 128 -1.25 36.06 -3.99
N ALA A 129 -1.81 37.27 -3.87
CA ALA A 129 -2.16 38.06 -5.03
C ALA A 129 -0.88 38.38 -5.82
N ASP A 130 -0.84 37.98 -7.09
CA ASP A 130 0.31 38.15 -7.97
C ASP A 130 -0.18 38.38 -9.40
N GLY A 131 0.54 39.21 -10.15
CA GLY A 131 0.27 39.56 -11.54
C GLY A 131 -1.09 40.23 -11.81
N ARG A 132 -1.30 40.55 -13.08
CA ARG A 132 -2.55 41.01 -13.69
C ARG A 132 -3.06 39.94 -14.66
N PRO A 133 -4.34 39.95 -15.07
CA PRO A 133 -4.84 38.99 -16.04
C PRO A 133 -3.90 38.80 -17.24
N PHE A 134 -3.59 37.53 -17.53
CA PHE A 134 -2.65 37.06 -18.57
C PHE A 134 -1.16 37.20 -18.28
N ASP A 135 -0.75 37.81 -17.16
CA ASP A 135 0.61 37.64 -16.65
C ASP A 135 0.85 36.17 -16.30
N THR A 136 2.06 35.67 -16.57
CA THR A 136 2.43 34.24 -16.46
C THR A 136 2.00 33.57 -15.15
N TYR A 137 2.02 34.31 -14.04
CA TYR A 137 1.69 33.80 -12.69
C TYR A 137 0.50 34.51 -12.05
N HIS A 138 -0.37 35.13 -12.85
CA HIS A 138 -1.56 35.78 -12.30
C HIS A 138 -2.39 34.80 -11.47
N SER A 139 -2.53 35.06 -10.17
CA SER A 139 -3.04 34.07 -9.20
C SER A 139 -4.56 34.12 -8.98
N GLY A 140 -5.24 35.05 -9.65
CA GLY A 140 -6.67 35.34 -9.46
C GLY A 140 -6.93 36.36 -8.35
N THR A 141 -8.20 36.63 -8.07
CA THR A 141 -8.60 37.65 -7.08
C THR A 141 -8.61 37.13 -5.64
N ALA A 142 -8.65 35.81 -5.47
CA ALA A 142 -8.64 35.13 -4.18
C ALA A 142 -8.22 33.66 -4.39
N PRO A 143 -7.84 32.92 -3.33
CA PRO A 143 -7.66 31.47 -3.45
C PRO A 143 -8.95 30.81 -3.93
N LEU A 144 -8.83 29.95 -4.93
CA LEU A 144 -9.95 29.29 -5.61
C LEU A 144 -10.97 30.28 -6.19
N SER A 145 -10.54 31.45 -6.68
CA SER A 145 -11.44 32.36 -7.42
C SER A 145 -12.01 31.73 -8.69
N GLU A 146 -11.29 30.79 -9.30
CA GLU A 146 -11.65 30.21 -10.59
C GLU A 146 -12.53 28.95 -10.46
N PRO A 147 -13.59 28.82 -11.27
CA PRO A 147 -14.49 27.68 -11.20
C PRO A 147 -13.78 26.36 -11.54
N GLU A 148 -12.76 26.39 -12.40
CA GLU A 148 -11.90 25.23 -12.69
C GLU A 148 -11.17 24.74 -11.44
N SER A 149 -10.50 25.66 -10.73
CA SER A 149 -9.77 25.38 -9.50
C SER A 149 -10.70 24.86 -8.40
N GLN A 150 -11.87 25.49 -8.23
CA GLN A 150 -12.90 25.05 -7.28
C GLN A 150 -13.37 23.63 -7.57
N ALA A 151 -13.68 23.32 -8.83
CA ALA A 151 -14.15 22.00 -9.25
C ALA A 151 -13.13 20.91 -8.93
N VAL A 152 -11.86 21.13 -9.26
CA VAL A 152 -10.79 20.16 -8.99
C VAL A 152 -10.52 20.04 -7.48
N ALA A 153 -10.47 21.15 -6.74
CA ALA A 153 -10.27 21.12 -5.29
C ALA A 153 -11.40 20.38 -4.55
N ALA A 154 -12.66 20.67 -4.90
CA ALA A 154 -13.83 19.96 -4.37
C ALA A 154 -13.77 18.47 -4.71
N PHE A 155 -13.36 18.13 -5.93
CA PHE A 155 -13.22 16.74 -6.35
C PHE A 155 -12.13 16.00 -5.57
N VAL A 156 -10.95 16.61 -5.38
CA VAL A 156 -9.87 16.04 -4.56
C VAL A 156 -10.34 15.80 -3.12
N ARG A 157 -11.02 16.78 -2.50
CA ARG A 157 -11.60 16.65 -1.15
C ARG A 157 -12.58 15.49 -1.06
N ARG A 158 -13.46 15.34 -2.06
CA ARG A 158 -14.46 14.25 -2.13
C ARG A 158 -13.81 12.88 -2.34
N VAL A 159 -12.83 12.79 -3.24
CA VAL A 159 -12.22 11.50 -3.63
C VAL A 159 -11.21 11.02 -2.59
N ARG A 160 -10.45 11.94 -1.97
CA ARG A 160 -9.28 11.68 -1.11
C ARG A 160 -8.29 10.71 -1.79
N PRO A 161 -7.69 11.09 -2.92
CA PRO A 161 -6.71 10.24 -3.59
C PRO A 161 -5.45 10.08 -2.73
N ARG A 162 -4.93 8.86 -2.62
CA ARG A 162 -3.68 8.56 -1.92
C ARG A 162 -2.46 9.12 -2.65
N VAL A 163 -2.55 9.17 -3.99
CA VAL A 163 -1.55 9.79 -4.85
C VAL A 163 -2.22 10.62 -5.94
N THR A 164 -1.69 11.80 -6.23
CA THR A 164 -2.09 12.62 -7.38
C THR A 164 -0.90 12.92 -8.29
N LEU A 165 -1.05 12.64 -9.58
CA LEU A 165 -0.08 12.98 -10.63
C LEU A 165 -0.60 14.20 -11.40
N TRP A 166 0.19 15.27 -11.42
CA TRP A 166 -0.10 16.49 -12.19
C TRP A 166 0.85 16.59 -13.38
N TYR A 167 0.34 16.39 -14.59
CA TYR A 167 1.15 16.57 -15.79
C TYR A 167 1.21 18.04 -16.21
N HIS A 168 2.44 18.47 -16.51
CA HIS A 168 2.78 19.80 -17.02
C HIS A 168 3.80 19.68 -18.17
N GLN A 169 4.13 20.81 -18.79
CA GLN A 169 5.22 20.94 -19.76
C GLN A 169 5.96 22.28 -19.54
N ALA A 170 7.24 22.41 -19.88
CA ALA A 170 8.05 21.54 -20.74
C ALA A 170 9.42 21.15 -20.14
N LEU A 171 9.54 21.02 -18.81
CA LEU A 171 10.85 20.96 -18.15
C LEU A 171 11.53 19.58 -18.15
N GLU A 172 10.85 18.51 -18.56
CA GLU A 172 11.40 17.13 -18.60
C GLU A 172 11.91 16.59 -17.26
N ILE A 173 11.18 16.85 -16.18
CA ILE A 173 11.54 16.42 -14.83
C ILE A 173 10.36 15.81 -14.08
N VAL A 174 10.65 14.96 -13.10
CA VAL A 174 9.75 14.76 -11.96
C VAL A 174 10.16 15.76 -10.90
N VAL A 175 9.25 16.65 -10.51
CA VAL A 175 9.54 17.69 -9.52
C VAL A 175 9.63 17.05 -8.13
N LYS A 176 10.70 17.38 -7.40
CA LYS A 176 10.81 17.10 -5.97
C LYS A 176 9.75 17.91 -5.23
N SER A 177 8.73 17.23 -4.72
CA SER A 177 7.64 17.83 -3.95
C SER A 177 7.58 17.23 -2.54
N ALA A 178 6.76 17.80 -1.67
CA ALA A 178 6.38 17.17 -0.40
C ALA A 178 5.66 15.81 -0.63
N GLY A 179 5.31 15.12 0.46
CA GLY A 179 4.75 13.77 0.42
C GLY A 179 5.84 12.70 0.37
N ASP A 180 5.54 11.54 -0.22
CA ASP A 180 6.47 10.40 -0.23
C ASP A 180 7.48 10.48 -1.39
N PRO A 181 8.77 10.72 -1.09
CA PRO A 181 9.80 10.86 -2.11
C PRO A 181 10.14 9.53 -2.80
N SER A 182 9.81 8.38 -2.21
CA SER A 182 10.06 7.08 -2.82
C SER A 182 9.10 6.80 -3.99
N LEU A 183 7.85 7.29 -3.92
CA LEU A 183 6.87 7.23 -5.02
C LEU A 183 7.28 8.14 -6.17
N GLN A 184 7.77 9.35 -5.87
CA GLN A 184 8.31 10.26 -6.90
C GLN A 184 9.53 9.66 -7.60
N ARG A 185 10.48 9.09 -6.83
CA ARG A 185 11.63 8.37 -7.38
C ARG A 185 11.22 7.14 -8.19
N LEU A 186 10.20 6.40 -7.76
CA LEU A 186 9.67 5.26 -8.51
C LEU A 186 9.13 5.73 -9.86
N TYR A 187 8.34 6.81 -9.89
CA TYR A 187 7.84 7.37 -11.12
C TYR A 187 9.01 7.78 -12.04
N SER A 188 9.96 8.57 -11.53
CA SER A 188 11.15 9.03 -12.25
C SER A 188 11.93 7.88 -12.91
N ARG A 189 12.27 6.83 -12.15
CA ARG A 189 12.97 5.65 -12.70
C ARG A 189 12.18 4.94 -13.80
N ARG A 190 10.86 4.92 -13.71
CA ARG A 190 9.99 4.21 -14.67
C ARG A 190 9.68 5.04 -15.91
N SER A 191 9.61 6.36 -15.80
CA SER A 191 9.41 7.27 -16.93
C SER A 191 10.70 7.57 -17.69
N GLY A 192 11.85 7.50 -16.99
CA GLY A 192 13.16 7.93 -17.46
C GLY A 192 13.41 9.43 -17.24
N LEU A 193 12.48 10.15 -16.61
CA LEU A 193 12.64 11.58 -16.33
C LEU A 193 13.48 11.79 -15.07
N PRO A 194 14.46 12.71 -15.07
CA PRO A 194 15.25 13.02 -13.89
C PRO A 194 14.39 13.59 -12.75
N TRP A 195 14.73 13.23 -11.50
CA TRP A 195 14.05 13.73 -10.29
C TRP A 195 14.80 14.95 -9.74
N ARG A 196 14.27 16.16 -9.96
CA ARG A 196 14.96 17.43 -9.71
C ARG A 196 14.13 18.41 -8.89
N THR A 197 14.82 19.32 -8.20
CA THR A 197 14.18 20.45 -7.51
C THR A 197 13.75 21.48 -8.55
N HIS A 198 12.59 22.08 -8.33
CA HIS A 198 12.11 23.25 -9.05
C HIS A 198 11.97 24.41 -8.05
N GLN A 199 12.03 25.65 -8.54
CA GLN A 199 11.76 26.82 -7.71
C GLN A 199 10.41 26.66 -6.98
N PRO A 200 10.33 26.97 -5.67
CA PRO A 200 9.06 27.02 -4.97
C PRO A 200 8.12 28.05 -5.60
N LEU A 201 6.87 27.65 -5.78
CA LEU A 201 5.82 28.50 -6.35
C LEU A 201 4.62 28.50 -5.41
N ASN A 202 4.04 29.68 -5.24
CA ASN A 202 2.89 29.91 -4.37
C ASN A 202 1.59 29.47 -5.06
N GLY A 203 0.60 29.05 -4.28
CA GLY A 203 -0.75 28.76 -4.79
C GLY A 203 -0.83 27.57 -5.74
N THR A 204 0.14 26.65 -5.72
CA THR A 204 0.13 25.47 -6.59
C THR A 204 -0.83 24.40 -6.10
N ALA A 205 -1.42 23.64 -7.04
CA ALA A 205 -2.31 22.52 -6.72
C ALA A 205 -1.60 21.45 -5.87
N THR A 206 -0.33 21.16 -6.20
CA THR A 206 0.48 20.19 -5.46
C THR A 206 0.87 20.66 -4.07
N GLY A 207 1.20 21.94 -3.89
CA GLY A 207 1.47 22.53 -2.57
C GLY A 207 0.25 22.37 -1.67
N TRP A 208 -0.90 22.84 -2.16
CA TRP A 208 -2.18 22.72 -1.46
C TRP A 208 -2.54 21.29 -1.08
N GLN A 209 -2.45 20.33 -2.01
CA GLN A 209 -2.79 18.96 -1.68
C GLN A 209 -1.86 18.37 -0.62
N ASN A 210 -0.56 18.60 -0.71
CA ASN A 210 0.39 18.03 0.25
C ASN A 210 0.29 18.69 1.64
N ALA A 211 0.00 19.99 1.70
CA ALA A 211 -0.24 20.70 2.97
C ALA A 211 -1.56 20.28 3.63
N THR A 212 -2.63 20.12 2.83
CA THR A 212 -3.98 19.81 3.35
C THR A 212 -4.14 18.34 3.75
N PHE A 213 -3.42 17.43 3.09
CA PHE A 213 -3.62 15.99 3.25
C PHE A 213 -2.32 15.28 3.65
N PRO A 214 -1.87 15.46 4.91
CA PRO A 214 -0.66 14.80 5.40
C PRO A 214 -0.79 13.28 5.29
N GLY A 215 0.25 12.64 4.76
CA GLY A 215 0.29 11.20 4.50
C GLY A 215 -0.14 10.80 3.08
N ASP A 216 -0.78 11.69 2.31
CA ASP A 216 -1.00 11.52 0.87
C ASP A 216 0.19 12.07 0.07
N THR A 217 0.18 11.96 -1.25
CA THR A 217 1.31 12.42 -2.09
C THR A 217 0.83 13.00 -3.42
N ALA A 218 1.04 14.29 -3.65
CA ALA A 218 0.82 14.94 -4.93
C ALA A 218 2.15 15.46 -5.49
N PHE A 219 2.42 15.21 -6.77
CA PHE A 219 3.65 15.70 -7.40
C PHE A 219 3.46 16.00 -8.89
N VAL A 220 4.34 16.87 -9.38
CA VAL A 220 4.35 17.32 -10.78
C VAL A 220 5.25 16.42 -11.62
N VAL A 221 4.78 16.12 -12.83
CA VAL A 221 5.56 15.50 -13.89
C VAL A 221 5.58 16.44 -15.09
N GLU A 222 6.72 17.05 -15.33
CA GLU A 222 7.01 17.92 -16.47
C GLU A 222 7.44 17.07 -17.67
N LEU A 223 6.64 17.09 -18.72
CA LEU A 223 6.88 16.34 -19.96
C LEU A 223 7.71 17.18 -20.95
N PRO A 224 8.30 16.57 -22.01
CA PRO A 224 8.98 17.31 -23.07
C PRO A 224 8.09 18.32 -23.77
N ARG A 225 8.69 19.35 -24.39
CA ARG A 225 7.98 20.35 -25.19
C ARG A 225 7.26 19.69 -26.39
N GLY A 226 6.09 20.21 -26.73
CA GLY A 226 5.35 19.80 -27.93
C GLY A 226 4.54 18.51 -27.75
N ALA A 227 4.19 17.88 -28.88
CA ALA A 227 3.39 16.66 -28.88
C ALA A 227 4.23 15.46 -28.40
N PRO A 228 3.75 14.65 -27.43
CA PRO A 228 4.53 13.55 -26.91
C PRO A 228 4.59 12.39 -27.91
N SER A 229 5.78 11.80 -28.10
CA SER A 229 5.91 10.58 -28.89
C SER A 229 5.18 9.41 -28.22
N ARG A 230 4.83 8.37 -29.01
CA ARG A 230 4.22 7.13 -28.49
C ARG A 230 5.06 6.50 -27.37
N GLY A 231 6.39 6.62 -27.45
CA GLY A 231 7.32 6.14 -26.42
C GLY A 231 7.19 6.88 -25.10
N VAL A 232 7.11 8.22 -25.13
CA VAL A 232 6.90 9.06 -23.94
C VAL A 232 5.56 8.72 -23.28
N VAL A 233 4.48 8.62 -24.07
CA VAL A 233 3.14 8.27 -23.55
C VAL A 233 3.17 6.89 -22.89
N ARG A 234 3.81 5.89 -23.52
CA ARG A 234 3.92 4.54 -22.98
C ARG A 234 4.69 4.49 -21.65
N ARG A 235 5.88 5.12 -21.58
CA ARG A 235 6.72 5.11 -20.36
C ARG A 235 5.99 5.78 -19.19
N ASN A 236 5.37 6.94 -19.42
CA ASN A 236 4.64 7.64 -18.37
C ASN A 236 3.38 6.90 -17.92
N THR A 237 2.66 6.24 -18.84
CA THR A 237 1.53 5.34 -18.48
C THR A 237 2.02 4.20 -17.59
N HIS A 238 3.14 3.56 -17.93
CA HIS A 238 3.72 2.50 -17.11
C HIS A 238 4.21 3.01 -15.75
N ALA A 239 4.78 4.21 -15.69
CA ALA A 239 5.21 4.85 -14.45
C ALA A 239 4.01 5.15 -13.52
N ALA A 240 2.93 5.71 -14.05
CA ALA A 240 1.69 5.94 -13.30
C ALA A 240 1.10 4.64 -12.75
N LEU A 241 1.05 3.57 -13.56
CA LEU A 241 0.60 2.25 -13.12
C LEU A 241 1.56 1.61 -12.10
N ALA A 242 2.87 1.85 -12.20
CA ALA A 242 3.84 1.37 -11.23
C ALA A 242 3.64 2.02 -9.86
N VAL A 243 3.39 3.34 -9.83
CA VAL A 243 3.01 4.06 -8.61
C VAL A 243 1.72 3.51 -8.03
N ALA A 244 0.69 3.29 -8.87
CA ALA A 244 -0.56 2.67 -8.43
C ALA A 244 -0.35 1.26 -7.85
N ARG A 245 0.54 0.44 -8.43
CA ARG A 245 0.86 -0.91 -7.92
C ARG A 245 1.57 -0.84 -6.57
N ALA A 246 2.46 0.12 -6.40
CA ALA A 246 3.26 0.24 -5.18
C ALA A 246 2.39 0.54 -3.95
N ILE A 247 1.32 1.30 -4.12
CA ILE A 247 0.35 1.61 -3.07
C ILE A 247 -0.87 0.69 -3.05
N ALA A 248 -0.98 -0.25 -3.99
CA ALA A 248 -2.10 -1.17 -4.04
C ALA A 248 -2.07 -2.09 -2.81
N PRO A 249 -3.24 -2.48 -2.27
CA PRO A 249 -3.29 -3.43 -1.17
C PRO A 249 -2.67 -4.78 -1.58
N GLN A 250 -2.00 -5.45 -0.65
CA GLN A 250 -1.46 -6.78 -0.89
C GLN A 250 -2.61 -7.76 -1.16
N PRO A 251 -2.65 -8.45 -2.32
CA PRO A 251 -3.58 -9.54 -2.53
C PRO A 251 -3.38 -10.60 -1.45
N GLU A 252 -4.49 -11.05 -0.88
CA GLU A 252 -4.52 -12.08 0.15
C GLU A 252 -5.61 -13.09 -0.22
N VAL A 253 -5.35 -14.36 0.06
CA VAL A 253 -6.34 -15.42 0.05
C VAL A 253 -6.89 -15.54 1.47
N ASN A 254 -8.20 -15.35 1.61
CA ASN A 254 -8.85 -15.49 2.91
C ASN A 254 -9.08 -16.98 3.21
N ARG A 255 -8.29 -17.55 4.13
CA ARG A 255 -8.33 -18.96 4.51
C ARG A 255 -8.35 -19.06 6.04
N PRO A 256 -9.45 -18.65 6.70
CA PRO A 256 -9.45 -18.51 8.15
C PRO A 256 -9.35 -19.88 8.84
N ILE A 257 -8.58 -19.94 9.92
CA ILE A 257 -8.62 -21.09 10.84
C ILE A 257 -9.86 -21.01 11.76
N PRO A 258 -10.37 -22.14 12.29
CA PRO A 258 -11.38 -22.12 13.33
C PRO A 258 -10.91 -21.32 14.56
N PHE A 259 -11.69 -20.31 14.94
CA PHE A 259 -11.42 -19.46 16.10
C PHE A 259 -12.72 -19.19 16.87
N ALA A 260 -13.32 -20.28 17.34
CA ALA A 260 -14.61 -20.31 18.03
C ALA A 260 -14.56 -19.59 19.40
N ALA A 261 -15.71 -19.49 20.07
CA ALA A 261 -15.81 -18.85 21.39
C ALA A 261 -14.85 -19.48 22.42
N ARG A 262 -14.71 -20.81 22.40
CA ARG A 262 -13.76 -21.55 23.26
C ARG A 262 -12.31 -21.07 23.10
N ARG A 263 -11.77 -21.07 21.87
CA ARG A 263 -10.40 -20.59 21.58
C ARG A 263 -10.17 -19.13 22.00
N LYS A 264 -11.21 -18.29 21.91
CA LYS A 264 -11.14 -16.89 22.39
C LYS A 264 -11.04 -16.83 23.91
N GLU A 265 -11.77 -17.68 24.63
CA GLU A 265 -11.68 -17.77 26.09
C GLU A 265 -10.31 -18.30 26.52
N GLU A 266 -9.79 -19.32 25.83
CA GLU A 266 -8.44 -19.82 26.05
C GLU A 266 -7.39 -18.72 25.82
N MET A 267 -7.51 -17.93 24.74
CA MET A 267 -6.64 -16.79 24.48
C MET A 267 -6.77 -15.70 25.55
N ARG A 268 -7.98 -15.44 26.06
CA ARG A 268 -8.20 -14.50 27.19
C ARG A 268 -7.50 -15.00 28.45
N ALA A 269 -7.69 -16.26 28.81
CA ALA A 269 -7.06 -16.89 29.96
C ALA A 269 -5.53 -16.87 29.84
N TYR A 270 -4.99 -17.23 28.67
CA TYR A 270 -3.57 -17.12 28.36
C TYR A 270 -3.07 -15.67 28.53
N ALA A 271 -3.74 -14.69 27.92
CA ALA A 271 -3.35 -13.29 28.05
C ALA A 271 -3.38 -12.79 29.51
N ARG A 272 -4.32 -13.28 30.31
CA ARG A 272 -4.41 -12.97 31.75
C ARG A 272 -3.20 -13.53 32.50
N ARG A 273 -2.83 -14.79 32.26
CA ARG A 273 -1.66 -15.43 32.88
C ARG A 273 -0.34 -14.76 32.44
N HIS A 274 -0.10 -14.66 31.14
CA HIS A 274 1.18 -14.24 30.57
C HIS A 274 1.40 -12.73 30.61
N TYR A 275 0.33 -11.96 30.44
CA TYR A 275 0.41 -10.52 30.24
C TYR A 275 -0.42 -9.74 31.25
N GLY A 276 -1.25 -10.36 32.08
CA GLY A 276 -2.18 -9.64 32.94
C GLY A 276 -3.24 -8.86 32.18
N ILE A 277 -3.58 -9.33 30.97
CA ILE A 277 -4.59 -8.71 30.11
C ILE A 277 -5.78 -9.66 30.04
N ASP A 278 -6.94 -9.21 30.50
CA ASP A 278 -8.17 -10.01 30.49
C ASP A 278 -8.98 -9.74 29.21
N ASP A 279 -8.36 -9.98 28.05
CA ASP A 279 -8.93 -9.74 26.72
C ASP A 279 -8.23 -10.65 25.69
N PHE A 280 -8.95 -11.13 24.68
CA PHE A 280 -8.38 -11.91 23.57
C PHE A 280 -8.03 -11.04 22.35
N ARG A 281 -8.45 -9.77 22.35
CA ARG A 281 -8.34 -8.89 21.18
C ARG A 281 -6.98 -8.21 21.09
N LEU A 282 -6.39 -8.25 19.90
CA LEU A 282 -5.20 -7.49 19.55
C LEU A 282 -5.58 -6.04 19.22
N ARG A 283 -5.43 -5.13 20.19
CA ARG A 283 -5.95 -3.75 20.07
C ARG A 283 -4.99 -2.77 19.41
N ARG A 284 -3.71 -2.82 19.75
CA ARG A 284 -2.68 -1.88 19.29
C ARG A 284 -1.40 -2.65 18.98
N PRO A 285 -1.34 -3.36 17.84
CA PRO A 285 -0.13 -4.07 17.47
C PRO A 285 1.00 -3.06 17.24
N ARG A 286 2.14 -3.29 17.89
CA ARG A 286 3.35 -2.44 17.79
C ARG A 286 4.54 -3.18 17.19
N VAL A 287 4.41 -4.49 16.99
CA VAL A 287 5.46 -5.40 16.52
C VAL A 287 4.91 -6.26 15.38
N ILE A 288 5.74 -6.53 14.39
CA ILE A 288 5.51 -7.61 13.42
C ILE A 288 6.63 -8.62 13.63
N VAL A 289 6.26 -9.87 13.90
CA VAL A 289 7.23 -10.97 14.06
C VAL A 289 7.18 -11.81 12.80
N GLN A 290 8.32 -11.91 12.13
CA GLN A 290 8.53 -12.80 11.00
C GLN A 290 8.98 -14.16 11.52
N HIS A 291 8.48 -15.21 10.88
CA HIS A 291 8.80 -16.61 11.18
C HIS A 291 9.06 -17.41 9.91
N TYR A 292 9.59 -18.63 10.05
CA TYR A 292 9.46 -19.67 9.03
C TYR A 292 8.95 -20.98 9.65
N THR A 293 8.34 -21.81 8.81
CA THR A 293 7.48 -22.91 9.26
C THR A 293 8.13 -24.28 9.38
N VAL A 294 9.31 -24.49 8.77
CA VAL A 294 9.93 -25.83 8.58
C VAL A 294 8.98 -26.77 7.84
N THR A 295 8.39 -26.27 6.77
CA THR A 295 7.53 -27.04 5.86
C THR A 295 7.78 -26.64 4.42
N ASP A 296 7.33 -27.48 3.49
CA ASP A 296 7.49 -27.26 2.05
C ASP A 296 6.24 -26.75 1.34
N SER A 297 5.11 -26.63 2.06
CA SER A 297 3.85 -26.13 1.51
C SER A 297 2.95 -25.51 2.59
N PHE A 298 1.94 -24.77 2.16
CA PHE A 298 0.97 -24.13 3.05
C PHE A 298 0.09 -25.10 3.86
N GLU A 299 -0.35 -26.22 3.26
CA GLU A 299 -1.42 -27.05 3.86
C GLU A 299 -1.05 -27.70 5.21
N PRO A 300 0.17 -28.23 5.42
CA PRO A 300 0.61 -28.68 6.75
C PRO A 300 0.54 -27.57 7.80
N VAL A 301 0.98 -26.36 7.45
CA VAL A 301 0.94 -25.18 8.34
C VAL A 301 -0.49 -24.83 8.73
N PHE A 302 -1.40 -24.83 7.74
CA PHE A 302 -2.81 -24.57 7.98
C PHE A 302 -3.44 -25.60 8.93
N ARG A 303 -3.19 -26.90 8.70
CA ARG A 303 -3.71 -27.97 9.56
C ARG A 303 -3.22 -27.84 11.00
N THR A 304 -1.94 -27.54 11.19
CA THR A 304 -1.37 -27.29 12.53
C THR A 304 -2.07 -26.13 13.22
N PHE A 305 -2.23 -24.98 12.55
CA PHE A 305 -2.88 -23.82 13.18
C PHE A 305 -4.40 -23.97 13.36
N ALA A 306 -5.05 -24.74 12.49
CA ALA A 306 -6.47 -25.04 12.59
C ALA A 306 -6.79 -25.98 13.75
N ASN A 307 -5.84 -26.83 14.15
CA ASN A 307 -5.99 -27.74 15.27
C ASN A 307 -5.66 -27.06 16.60
N ASP A 308 -6.69 -26.74 17.38
CA ASP A 308 -6.56 -26.02 18.66
C ASP A 308 -6.28 -27.00 19.82
N VAL A 309 -5.07 -27.53 19.84
CA VAL A 309 -4.57 -28.44 20.88
C VAL A 309 -3.35 -27.85 21.58
N PRO A 310 -3.03 -28.26 22.82
CA PRO A 310 -1.80 -27.87 23.47
C PRO A 310 -0.60 -28.17 22.57
N ASP A 311 0.31 -27.21 22.41
CA ASP A 311 1.48 -27.43 21.58
C ASP A 311 2.47 -28.38 22.25
N VAL A 312 3.22 -29.10 21.42
CA VAL A 312 4.17 -30.12 21.87
C VAL A 312 5.35 -29.58 22.67
N GLU A 313 5.70 -28.30 22.50
CA GLU A 313 6.89 -27.70 23.12
C GLU A 313 6.60 -27.15 24.52
N LEU A 314 5.51 -26.40 24.68
CA LEU A 314 5.20 -25.65 25.89
C LEU A 314 3.97 -26.17 26.63
N GLY A 315 3.16 -27.02 25.99
CA GLY A 315 1.92 -27.57 26.54
C GLY A 315 0.84 -26.53 26.79
N GLU A 316 0.85 -25.41 26.05
CA GLU A 316 -0.04 -24.25 26.32
C GLU A 316 -1.24 -24.22 25.36
N LEU A 317 -2.38 -23.77 25.89
CA LEU A 317 -3.55 -23.35 25.12
C LEU A 317 -3.71 -21.81 25.13
N PRO A 318 -4.27 -21.20 24.08
CA PRO A 318 -4.77 -21.84 22.85
C PRO A 318 -3.62 -22.41 22.00
N GLY A 319 -3.94 -23.29 21.05
CA GLY A 319 -2.97 -23.80 20.08
C GLY A 319 -2.30 -22.66 19.31
N VAL A 320 -1.09 -22.89 18.81
CA VAL A 320 -0.33 -21.87 18.08
C VAL A 320 -1.07 -21.39 16.83
N CYS A 321 -0.90 -20.12 16.48
CA CYS A 321 -1.43 -19.56 15.24
C CYS A 321 -0.66 -18.32 14.81
N ALA A 322 -0.67 -18.02 13.52
CA ALA A 322 -0.23 -16.74 12.97
C ALA A 322 -1.35 -16.02 12.24
N HIS A 323 -1.17 -14.72 11.99
CA HIS A 323 -2.17 -13.93 11.28
C HIS A 323 -2.11 -14.20 9.78
N TYR A 324 -0.89 -14.39 9.25
CA TYR A 324 -0.63 -14.62 7.84
C TYR A 324 0.39 -15.73 7.64
N VAL A 325 0.26 -16.44 6.51
CA VAL A 325 1.27 -17.37 5.99
C VAL A 325 1.58 -16.97 4.55
N ILE A 326 2.86 -17.02 4.17
CA ILE A 326 3.35 -16.74 2.82
C ILE A 326 3.95 -18.01 2.25
N ASP A 327 3.30 -18.56 1.24
CA ASP A 327 3.76 -19.77 0.55
C ASP A 327 4.94 -19.48 -0.39
N ARG A 328 5.63 -20.51 -0.86
CA ARG A 328 6.88 -20.41 -1.66
C ARG A 328 6.70 -19.63 -2.95
N ASP A 329 5.49 -19.64 -3.52
CA ASP A 329 5.13 -18.89 -4.72
C ASP A 329 4.82 -17.40 -4.46
N GLY A 330 4.80 -16.97 -3.21
CA GLY A 330 4.45 -15.62 -2.77
C GLY A 330 2.96 -15.40 -2.48
N THR A 331 2.13 -16.45 -2.54
CA THR A 331 0.72 -16.38 -2.14
C THR A 331 0.62 -16.07 -0.65
N VAL A 332 -0.12 -15.02 -0.30
CA VAL A 332 -0.36 -14.60 1.08
C VAL A 332 -1.71 -15.12 1.53
N TYR A 333 -1.73 -16.01 2.51
CA TYR A 333 -2.94 -16.48 3.17
C TYR A 333 -3.18 -15.69 4.45
N ARG A 334 -4.40 -15.20 4.65
CA ARG A 334 -4.84 -14.61 5.92
C ARG A 334 -5.64 -15.63 6.71
N LEU A 335 -5.13 -15.99 7.89
CA LEU A 335 -5.68 -17.02 8.77
C LEU A 335 -6.46 -16.43 9.94
N VAL A 336 -5.92 -15.40 10.60
CA VAL A 336 -6.55 -14.75 11.76
C VAL A 336 -6.61 -13.24 11.55
N PRO A 337 -7.76 -12.58 11.79
CA PRO A 337 -7.85 -11.12 11.73
C PRO A 337 -6.88 -10.45 12.69
N THR A 338 -6.20 -9.36 12.27
CA THR A 338 -5.27 -8.57 13.11
C THR A 338 -5.93 -7.78 14.25
N ARG A 339 -7.14 -8.17 14.65
CA ARG A 339 -7.90 -7.71 15.82
C ARG A 339 -8.01 -8.79 16.91
N ILE A 340 -7.51 -10.00 16.66
CA ILE A 340 -7.49 -11.13 17.59
C ILE A 340 -6.03 -11.45 17.87
N MET A 341 -5.67 -11.68 19.14
CA MET A 341 -4.32 -12.13 19.48
C MET A 341 -4.11 -13.55 18.97
N CYS A 342 -2.92 -13.81 18.43
CA CYS A 342 -2.49 -15.14 18.07
C CYS A 342 -1.32 -15.53 18.95
N ARG A 343 -1.26 -16.81 19.32
CA ARG A 343 -0.12 -17.36 20.06
C ARG A 343 0.94 -17.83 19.05
N HIS A 344 1.97 -17.01 18.84
CA HIS A 344 3.12 -17.32 17.95
C HIS A 344 4.47 -16.91 18.52
N THR A 345 4.49 -16.02 19.51
CA THR A 345 5.72 -15.53 20.16
C THR A 345 5.40 -15.18 21.60
N VAL A 346 5.76 -16.09 22.50
CA VAL A 346 5.62 -15.88 23.95
C VAL A 346 6.30 -14.55 24.33
N GLY A 347 5.72 -13.83 25.28
CA GLY A 347 6.16 -12.46 25.60
C GLY A 347 5.68 -11.34 24.66
N LEU A 348 5.23 -11.62 23.43
CA LEU A 348 4.87 -10.59 22.44
C LEU A 348 3.45 -10.70 21.85
N ASN A 349 2.76 -11.84 22.02
CA ASN A 349 1.43 -12.09 21.45
C ASN A 349 0.40 -10.97 21.72
N TRP A 350 0.52 -10.24 22.84
CA TRP A 350 -0.37 -9.14 23.20
C TRP A 350 -0.27 -7.90 22.29
N THR A 351 0.82 -7.77 21.51
CA THR A 351 1.08 -6.59 20.66
C THR A 351 1.73 -6.93 19.31
N ALA A 352 1.85 -8.21 18.97
CA ALA A 352 2.50 -8.65 17.75
C ALA A 352 1.53 -9.17 16.69
N ILE A 353 1.88 -8.94 15.42
CA ILE A 353 1.30 -9.63 14.27
C ILE A 353 2.34 -10.63 13.76
N GLY A 354 2.06 -11.93 13.88
CA GLY A 354 2.86 -13.01 13.29
C GLY A 354 2.64 -13.20 11.79
N ILE A 355 3.73 -13.31 11.03
CA ILE A 355 3.78 -13.67 9.61
C ILE A 355 4.71 -14.86 9.45
N GLU A 356 4.17 -15.96 8.96
CA GLU A 356 4.90 -17.20 8.69
C GLU A 356 5.34 -17.28 7.22
N HIS A 357 6.53 -17.80 6.98
CA HIS A 357 6.99 -18.13 5.63
C HIS A 357 7.15 -19.65 5.49
N VAL A 358 6.53 -20.22 4.46
CA VAL A 358 6.78 -21.62 4.09
C VAL A 358 8.24 -21.75 3.68
N GLY A 359 8.97 -22.64 4.34
CA GLY A 359 10.42 -22.76 4.19
C GLY A 359 11.09 -23.38 5.40
N GLN A 360 12.31 -23.86 5.17
CA GLN A 360 13.14 -24.67 6.06
C GLN A 360 14.25 -23.85 6.75
N SER A 361 14.53 -22.62 6.29
CA SER A 361 15.60 -21.78 6.84
C SER A 361 15.47 -20.31 6.44
N ASP A 362 16.18 -19.44 7.18
CA ASP A 362 16.39 -18.03 6.85
C ASP A 362 16.82 -17.84 5.38
N ALA A 363 17.80 -18.62 4.93
CA ALA A 363 18.38 -18.50 3.60
C ALA A 363 17.37 -18.80 2.50
N GLN A 364 16.52 -19.82 2.68
CA GLN A 364 15.49 -20.17 1.72
C GLN A 364 14.43 -19.05 1.61
N VAL A 365 13.97 -18.52 2.75
CA VAL A 365 12.98 -17.43 2.79
C VAL A 365 13.54 -16.16 2.15
N LEU A 366 14.73 -15.72 2.58
CA LEU A 366 15.39 -14.51 2.09
C LEU A 366 15.93 -14.63 0.66
N GLY A 367 16.12 -15.86 0.18
CA GLY A 367 16.57 -16.20 -1.16
C GLY A 367 15.45 -16.17 -2.19
N SER A 368 14.19 -16.39 -1.79
CA SER A 368 13.03 -16.42 -2.70
C SER A 368 12.56 -15.00 -3.08
N PRO A 369 12.69 -14.56 -4.35
CA PRO A 369 12.24 -13.23 -4.76
C PRO A 369 10.73 -13.05 -4.61
N ARG A 370 9.95 -14.12 -4.84
CA ARG A 370 8.49 -14.10 -4.77
C ARG A 370 8.00 -13.95 -3.33
N GLN A 371 8.53 -14.75 -2.41
CA GLN A 371 8.21 -14.62 -0.98
C GLN A 371 8.66 -13.28 -0.43
N MET A 372 9.88 -12.84 -0.74
CA MET A 372 10.38 -11.56 -0.25
C MET A 372 9.57 -10.38 -0.77
N GLN A 373 9.15 -10.40 -2.03
CA GLN A 373 8.26 -9.37 -2.57
C GLN A 373 6.91 -9.34 -1.84
N ALA A 374 6.29 -10.51 -1.63
CA ALA A 374 5.02 -10.63 -0.93
C ALA A 374 5.12 -10.19 0.54
N SER A 375 6.15 -10.66 1.23
CA SER A 375 6.43 -10.38 2.63
C SER A 375 6.70 -8.90 2.88
N LEU A 376 7.60 -8.28 2.11
CA LEU A 376 7.91 -6.86 2.28
C LEU A 376 6.68 -5.98 2.00
N ARG A 377 5.86 -6.35 1.02
CA ARG A 377 4.62 -5.62 0.69
C ARG A 377 3.55 -5.78 1.75
N LEU A 378 3.34 -7.00 2.26
CA LEU A 378 2.43 -7.28 3.38
C LEU A 378 2.87 -6.50 4.63
N THR A 379 4.15 -6.61 4.99
CA THR A 379 4.72 -5.93 6.16
C THR A 379 4.56 -4.42 6.03
N ARG A 380 4.90 -3.82 4.88
CA ARG A 380 4.72 -2.38 4.66
C ARG A 380 3.26 -1.95 4.78
N MET A 381 2.34 -2.72 4.23
CA MET A 381 0.90 -2.46 4.38
C MET A 381 0.47 -2.48 5.86
N LEU A 382 0.95 -3.44 6.64
CA LEU A 382 0.67 -3.55 8.07
C LEU A 382 1.30 -2.40 8.86
N GLN A 383 2.52 -1.98 8.53
CA GLN A 383 3.15 -0.79 9.12
C GLN A 383 2.31 0.46 8.89
N GLY A 384 1.86 0.71 7.67
CA GLY A 384 1.01 1.85 7.36
C GLY A 384 -0.35 1.81 8.06
N ARG A 385 -0.94 0.62 8.20
CA ARG A 385 -2.24 0.43 8.88
C ARG A 385 -2.16 0.63 10.39
N HIS A 386 -1.05 0.23 11.02
CA HIS A 386 -0.93 0.15 12.47
C HIS A 386 0.10 1.12 13.06
N GLY A 387 0.81 1.89 12.24
CA GLY A 387 1.88 2.80 12.69
C GLY A 387 3.12 2.08 13.23
N ILE A 388 3.40 0.86 12.74
CA ILE A 388 4.51 0.03 13.26
C ILE A 388 5.83 0.50 12.66
N ALA A 389 6.75 0.94 13.51
CA ALA A 389 8.08 1.38 13.09
C ALA A 389 8.90 0.22 12.51
N THR A 390 9.75 0.50 11.51
CA THR A 390 10.58 -0.53 10.85
C THR A 390 11.52 -1.27 11.80
N ARG A 391 11.96 -0.62 12.88
CA ARG A 391 12.76 -1.26 13.94
C ARG A 391 11.99 -2.32 14.74
N ASN A 392 10.65 -2.27 14.74
CA ASN A 392 9.77 -3.23 15.40
C ASN A 392 9.28 -4.33 14.44
N VAL A 393 9.85 -4.41 13.23
CA VAL A 393 9.73 -5.59 12.37
C VAL A 393 10.92 -6.49 12.70
N ILE A 394 10.65 -7.56 13.42
CA ILE A 394 11.66 -8.43 14.01
C ILE A 394 11.45 -9.87 13.56
N GLY A 395 12.49 -10.69 13.67
CA GLY A 395 12.36 -12.14 13.59
C GLY A 395 12.09 -12.72 14.98
N HIS A 396 11.65 -13.97 15.04
CA HIS A 396 11.36 -14.61 16.32
C HIS A 396 12.59 -14.63 17.25
N ALA A 397 13.79 -14.88 16.70
CA ALA A 397 15.05 -14.86 17.44
C ALA A 397 15.40 -13.51 18.09
N GLU A 398 14.77 -12.41 17.67
CA GLU A 398 14.97 -11.09 18.27
C GLU A 398 13.96 -10.78 19.39
N SER A 399 13.03 -11.69 19.69
CA SER A 399 11.86 -11.47 20.58
C SER A 399 12.23 -10.92 21.96
N LEU A 400 13.22 -11.51 22.64
CA LEU A 400 13.67 -11.10 23.97
C LEU A 400 14.32 -9.71 24.01
N SER A 401 14.82 -9.23 22.87
CA SER A 401 15.41 -7.89 22.74
C SER A 401 14.38 -6.80 22.43
N SER A 402 13.12 -7.19 22.18
CA SER A 402 12.05 -6.23 21.92
C SER A 402 11.70 -5.46 23.20
N PRO A 403 11.60 -4.13 23.16
CA PRO A 403 11.15 -3.33 24.31
C PRO A 403 9.68 -3.59 24.68
N PHE A 404 8.96 -4.38 23.87
CA PHE A 404 7.59 -4.79 24.12
C PHE A 404 7.46 -6.19 24.72
N HIS A 405 8.59 -6.89 24.90
CA HIS A 405 8.57 -8.22 25.51
C HIS A 405 8.06 -8.13 26.95
N ARG A 406 7.02 -8.90 27.27
CA ARG A 406 6.38 -8.95 28.58
C ARG A 406 5.93 -10.38 28.85
N GLU A 407 6.50 -11.03 29.84
CA GLU A 407 6.11 -12.40 30.22
C GLU A 407 6.12 -12.57 31.74
N ARG A 408 4.94 -12.86 32.31
CA ARG A 408 4.75 -13.04 33.76
C ARG A 408 5.10 -14.46 34.20
N VAL A 409 4.90 -15.47 33.35
CA VAL A 409 5.16 -16.87 33.67
C VAL A 409 6.68 -17.10 33.75
N ALA A 410 7.18 -17.40 34.96
CA ALA A 410 8.62 -17.46 35.24
C ALA A 410 9.38 -18.42 34.31
N ARG A 411 8.85 -19.64 34.11
CA ARG A 411 9.48 -20.68 33.27
C ARG A 411 9.61 -20.28 31.79
N LEU A 412 8.80 -19.32 31.33
CA LEU A 412 8.72 -18.92 29.91
C LEU A 412 9.35 -17.56 29.62
N ARG A 413 9.81 -16.83 30.66
CA ARG A 413 10.27 -15.44 30.54
C ARG A 413 11.46 -15.25 29.60
N ARG A 414 12.23 -16.31 29.35
CA ARG A 414 13.41 -16.31 28.48
C ARG A 414 13.26 -17.24 27.27
N GLN A 415 12.05 -17.73 26.99
CA GLN A 415 11.80 -18.60 25.84
C GLN A 415 11.87 -17.79 24.54
N THR A 416 12.59 -18.31 23.55
CA THR A 416 12.66 -17.77 22.19
C THR A 416 13.03 -18.89 21.22
N HIS A 417 12.77 -18.68 19.93
CA HIS A 417 13.15 -19.61 18.87
C HIS A 417 14.28 -19.03 18.03
N GLY A 418 14.96 -19.87 17.25
CA GLY A 418 16.15 -19.51 16.48
C GLY A 418 15.88 -18.96 15.08
N ASP A 419 14.63 -18.89 14.64
CA ASP A 419 14.27 -18.47 13.29
C ASP A 419 14.34 -16.95 13.08
N LEU A 420 14.80 -16.57 11.88
CA LEU A 420 14.99 -15.19 11.43
C LEU A 420 15.85 -14.36 12.38
N GLY A 421 17.13 -14.72 12.44
CA GLY A 421 18.13 -14.05 13.27
C GLY A 421 18.39 -12.59 12.91
N ARG A 422 19.18 -11.90 13.75
CA ARG A 422 19.51 -10.48 13.60
C ARG A 422 20.05 -10.11 12.20
N ALA A 423 20.98 -10.89 11.66
CA ALA A 423 21.58 -10.62 10.34
C ALA A 423 20.53 -10.68 9.20
N SER A 424 19.68 -11.70 9.25
CA SER A 424 18.52 -11.90 8.36
C SER A 424 17.57 -10.71 8.43
N MET A 425 17.24 -10.28 9.64
CA MET A 425 16.29 -9.21 9.86
C MET A 425 16.86 -7.81 9.57
N ASP A 426 18.18 -7.62 9.70
CA ASP A 426 18.83 -6.40 9.24
C ASP A 426 18.78 -6.28 7.71
N ARG A 427 18.98 -7.39 6.98
CA ARG A 427 18.76 -7.42 5.53
C ARG A 427 17.30 -7.13 5.19
N TYR A 428 16.36 -7.78 5.87
CA TYR A 428 14.92 -7.56 5.67
C TYR A 428 14.54 -6.10 5.88
N ARG A 429 14.93 -5.50 7.01
CA ARG A 429 14.65 -4.09 7.35
C ARG A 429 15.31 -3.12 6.38
N ARG A 430 16.52 -3.41 5.87
CA ARG A 430 17.17 -2.61 4.81
C ARG A 430 16.34 -2.58 3.53
N LEU A 431 15.83 -3.74 3.09
CA LEU A 431 14.95 -3.83 1.94
C LEU A 431 13.62 -3.11 2.18
N LEU A 432 13.04 -3.31 3.36
CA LEU A 432 11.78 -2.69 3.75
C LEU A 432 11.87 -1.16 3.73
N ARG A 433 12.97 -0.55 4.20
CA ARG A 433 13.19 0.91 4.16
C ARG A 433 13.18 1.50 2.74
N ARG A 434 13.44 0.70 1.71
CA ARG A 434 13.44 1.15 0.31
C ARG A 434 12.05 1.19 -0.32
N LEU A 435 11.06 0.58 0.33
CA LEU A 435 9.67 0.61 -0.14
C LEU A 435 8.97 1.93 0.20
N PRO A 436 8.00 2.35 -0.64
CA PRO A 436 7.05 3.42 -0.32
C PRO A 436 6.15 3.07 0.85
#